data_AF-A0A8T6RC29-F1
#
_entry.id   AF-A0A8T6RC29-F1
#
_cell.length_a   1.000
_cell.length_b   1.000
_cell.length_c   1.000
_cell.angle_alpha   90.00
_cell.angle_beta   90.00
_cell.angle_gamma   90.00
#
_symmetry.space_group_name_H-M   'P 1'
#
loop_
_entity.id
_entity.type
_entity.pdbx_description
1 polymer ?
#
loop_
_entity_poly.entity_id
_entity_poly.type
_entity_poly.pdbx_seq_one_letter_code
_entity_poly.pdbx_strand_id
1 'polypeptide(L)'
;MTKLLVTDTTLRDAHQSLIATRMRTEHMLPICEKIDKVGYHSLEMFGGATFDSMMRFLDEDPWDRVEILRDTMPKTMFQMLLRASNVVGYRIYPDDVLEAFVNEAVKVGIDIFRIFDALNDIRNLETPMKFVKRAGGHVQASFCYTLSPFHSNDKFVEDAKKLHELEADSICIKDMAGLISPQNAFDLISKLKDEIDIPIQLHSHYTSGMASMAYLRGADAGVDVVDCAISSLSMATSQPAVESIVEGLKGTPRDTGLDLKLLSEIADYFRKIRSKYTQFEGSLKGVNPQVLVFQIPGGMLSNLDNQLREQGALDKYDEVLKEVPRVRADLGYPPLVTPSSQIVGTQATLNVITGERYKMIPHEVKQYIRGYYGRPPTAIDPEVKQKAIGDEEPIKDRPAALLEPELPAAQEALKGISHIPRDLVSYALFPQYALDFLKRKAQREARGETTLELELALIASILHMSSQTVGGIRASVMNGDRWGQAGVRSVHSSHSVSTSHGQWEKSSSVWASAGRKDAMRSRSQEVP
;
A
#
# COMPACT_ATOMS: atom_id res chain seq x y z
N MET A 1 -17.69 13.60 24.46
CA MET A 1 -17.01 12.79 23.42
C MET A 1 -15.56 12.61 23.85
N THR A 2 -14.95 11.50 23.47
CA THR A 2 -13.52 11.23 23.69
C THR A 2 -12.66 12.03 22.70
N LYS A 3 -11.37 12.20 23.00
CA LYS A 3 -10.41 12.80 22.07
C LYS A 3 -10.37 12.01 20.76
N LEU A 4 -10.20 12.68 19.62
CA LEU A 4 -9.96 12.00 18.35
C LEU A 4 -8.53 11.46 18.33
N LEU A 5 -8.38 10.19 18.00
CA LEU A 5 -7.09 9.55 17.83
C LEU A 5 -6.63 9.61 16.37
N VAL A 6 -5.32 9.59 16.14
CA VAL A 6 -4.73 9.66 14.79
C VAL A 6 -3.78 8.48 14.56
N THR A 7 -3.95 7.80 13.44
CA THR A 7 -2.96 6.88 12.88
C THR A 7 -2.20 7.60 11.77
N ASP A 8 -0.86 7.59 11.83
CA ASP A 8 -0.03 8.14 10.76
C ASP A 8 0.29 7.08 9.70
N THR A 9 0.12 7.41 8.42
CA THR A 9 0.37 6.52 7.28
C THR A 9 1.65 6.87 6.52
N THR A 10 2.48 7.78 7.04
CA THR A 10 3.63 8.36 6.33
C THR A 10 4.62 7.29 5.87
N LEU A 11 4.86 6.27 6.71
CA LEU A 11 5.83 5.20 6.43
C LEU A 11 5.28 4.04 5.58
N ARG A 12 4.00 4.08 5.18
CA ARG A 12 3.37 3.05 4.31
C ARG A 12 2.54 3.68 3.19
N ASP A 13 1.31 4.10 3.47
CA ASP A 13 0.36 4.48 2.40
C ASP A 13 0.73 5.78 1.71
N ALA A 14 1.31 6.73 2.45
CA ALA A 14 1.63 8.04 1.92
C ALA A 14 2.66 7.97 0.78
N HIS A 15 3.78 7.30 1.03
CA HIS A 15 4.82 7.12 0.00
C HIS A 15 4.42 6.09 -1.06
N GLN A 16 3.58 5.11 -0.72
CA GLN A 16 2.93 4.23 -1.69
C GLN A 16 2.06 5.04 -2.67
N SER A 17 1.34 6.04 -2.17
CA SER A 17 0.41 6.86 -2.95
C SER A 17 1.08 7.95 -3.78
N LEU A 18 2.19 8.53 -3.28
CA LEU A 18 2.81 9.71 -3.88
C LEU A 18 4.11 9.43 -4.65
N ILE A 19 4.91 8.46 -4.20
CA ILE A 19 6.26 8.19 -4.70
C ILE A 19 6.51 6.69 -4.92
N ALA A 20 5.48 6.00 -5.43
CA ALA A 20 5.54 4.62 -5.92
C ALA A 20 6.15 3.60 -4.93
N THR A 21 5.94 3.81 -3.63
CA THR A 21 6.42 2.91 -2.56
C THR A 21 7.94 2.82 -2.46
N ARG A 22 8.68 3.87 -2.85
CA ARG A 22 10.15 3.83 -2.98
C ARG A 22 10.92 4.35 -1.78
N MET A 23 10.25 4.69 -0.67
CA MET A 23 10.94 5.15 0.52
C MET A 23 11.79 4.02 1.13
N ARG A 24 13.08 4.29 1.28
CA ARG A 24 14.09 3.37 1.84
C ARG A 24 14.09 3.44 3.36
N THR A 25 14.45 2.33 4.02
CA THR A 25 14.51 2.24 5.49
C THR A 25 15.46 3.30 6.06
N GLU A 26 16.62 3.52 5.43
CA GLU A 26 17.62 4.53 5.83
C GLU A 26 17.06 5.96 5.95
N HIS A 27 16.01 6.29 5.19
CA HIS A 27 15.37 7.60 5.20
C HIS A 27 14.20 7.70 6.19
N MET A 28 13.85 6.60 6.86
CA MET A 28 12.86 6.59 7.94
C MET A 28 13.53 6.74 9.30
N LEU A 29 14.70 6.11 9.49
CA LEU A 29 15.34 5.99 10.80
C LEU A 29 15.70 7.30 11.50
N PRO A 30 16.25 8.32 10.82
CA PRO A 30 16.69 9.55 11.50
C PRO A 30 15.56 10.34 12.19
N ILE A 31 14.30 10.06 11.86
CA ILE A 31 13.13 10.76 12.41
C ILE A 31 12.28 9.89 13.35
N CYS A 32 12.60 8.61 13.51
CA CYS A 32 11.81 7.62 14.25
C CYS A 32 11.56 8.04 15.72
N GLU A 33 12.59 8.47 16.45
CA GLU A 33 12.42 8.91 17.85
C GLU A 33 11.44 10.09 18.01
N LYS A 34 11.33 10.96 17.00
CA LYS A 34 10.36 12.07 17.03
C LYS A 34 8.96 11.56 16.77
N ILE A 35 8.80 10.66 15.78
CA ILE A 35 7.53 10.00 15.50
C ILE A 35 7.02 9.28 16.76
N ASP A 36 7.90 8.55 17.46
CA ASP A 36 7.55 7.79 18.67
C ASP A 36 7.15 8.67 19.87
N LYS A 37 7.48 9.96 19.84
CA LYS A 37 7.11 10.95 20.87
C LYS A 37 5.78 11.65 20.57
N VAL A 38 5.22 11.53 19.37
CA VAL A 38 4.00 12.26 18.98
C VAL A 38 2.80 11.82 19.80
N GLY A 39 2.69 10.51 20.09
CA GLY A 39 1.49 9.94 20.73
C GLY A 39 0.40 9.53 19.75
N TYR A 40 0.79 9.05 18.56
CA TYR A 40 -0.14 8.43 17.61
C TYR A 40 -0.84 7.21 18.21
N HIS A 41 -2.05 6.92 17.73
CA HIS A 41 -2.75 5.66 18.01
C HIS A 41 -1.95 4.48 17.48
N SER A 42 -1.52 4.60 16.24
CA SER A 42 -0.65 3.64 15.56
C SER A 42 0.10 4.32 14.42
N LEU A 43 1.15 3.66 13.95
CA LEU A 43 1.91 4.03 12.77
C LEU A 43 1.74 2.93 11.72
N GLU A 44 1.07 3.25 10.62
CA GLU A 44 0.96 2.31 9.51
C GLU A 44 2.27 2.30 8.72
N MET A 45 3.03 1.23 8.87
CA MET A 45 4.43 1.15 8.41
C MET A 45 4.77 -0.13 7.63
N PHE A 46 3.86 -1.11 7.59
CA PHE A 46 4.09 -2.40 6.92
C PHE A 46 2.89 -2.90 6.12
N GLY A 47 3.10 -3.94 5.31
CA GLY A 47 2.08 -4.48 4.42
C GLY A 47 1.77 -3.60 3.21
N GLY A 48 0.62 -3.85 2.57
CA GLY A 48 0.33 -3.23 1.27
C GLY A 48 1.41 -3.56 0.24
N ALA A 49 1.92 -2.57 -0.49
CA ALA A 49 2.92 -2.77 -1.54
C ALA A 49 4.38 -2.71 -1.04
N THR A 50 4.61 -2.43 0.26
CA THR A 50 5.99 -2.23 0.76
C THR A 50 6.79 -3.53 0.71
N PHE A 51 6.15 -4.68 0.98
CA PHE A 51 6.79 -6.00 0.97
C PHE A 51 7.39 -6.35 -0.40
N ASP A 52 6.62 -6.19 -1.50
CA ASP A 52 7.13 -6.37 -2.86
C ASP A 52 8.21 -5.32 -3.17
N SER A 53 7.94 -4.05 -2.90
CA SER A 53 8.84 -2.95 -3.27
C SER A 53 10.24 -3.09 -2.68
N MET A 54 10.34 -3.53 -1.42
CA MET A 54 11.61 -3.70 -0.74
C MET A 54 12.52 -4.72 -1.44
N MET A 55 12.03 -5.92 -1.71
CA MET A 55 12.82 -6.94 -2.40
C MET A 55 13.05 -6.61 -3.88
N ARG A 56 12.02 -6.06 -4.54
CA ARG A 56 12.05 -5.86 -5.99
C ARG A 56 12.85 -4.63 -6.43
N PHE A 57 12.81 -3.55 -5.66
CA PHE A 57 13.35 -2.26 -6.08
C PHE A 57 14.36 -1.65 -5.12
N LEU A 58 14.28 -1.98 -3.82
CA LEU A 58 15.14 -1.36 -2.82
C LEU A 58 16.32 -2.25 -2.41
N ASP A 59 16.24 -3.55 -2.71
CA ASP A 59 17.19 -4.57 -2.25
C ASP A 59 17.25 -4.63 -0.71
N GLU A 60 16.09 -4.47 -0.06
CA GLU A 60 15.90 -4.49 1.39
C GLU A 60 15.07 -5.73 1.79
N ASP A 61 15.38 -6.33 2.94
CA ASP A 61 14.55 -7.39 3.53
C ASP A 61 13.33 -6.75 4.22
N PRO A 62 12.09 -7.14 3.84
CA PRO A 62 10.89 -6.61 4.49
C PRO A 62 10.84 -6.85 6.00
N TRP A 63 11.34 -7.99 6.47
CA TRP A 63 11.27 -8.34 7.89
C TRP A 63 12.23 -7.50 8.72
N ASP A 64 13.46 -7.31 8.23
CA ASP A 64 14.48 -6.48 8.89
C ASP A 64 13.96 -5.05 9.09
N ARG A 65 13.23 -4.47 8.12
CA ARG A 65 12.64 -3.13 8.26
C ARG A 65 11.77 -3.01 9.50
N VAL A 66 10.96 -4.03 9.82
CA VAL A 66 10.08 -3.99 10.99
C VAL A 66 10.89 -4.04 12.28
N GLU A 67 11.85 -4.95 12.37
CA GLU A 67 12.71 -5.12 13.55
C GLU A 67 13.49 -3.83 13.85
N ILE A 68 14.13 -3.25 12.84
CA ILE A 68 14.92 -2.02 12.99
C ILE A 68 14.04 -0.83 13.41
N LEU A 69 12.85 -0.69 12.80
CA LEU A 69 11.94 0.39 13.18
C LEU A 69 11.39 0.17 14.58
N ARG A 70 11.14 -1.08 14.98
CA ARG A 70 10.64 -1.43 16.31
C ARG A 70 11.66 -1.06 17.39
N ASP A 71 12.94 -1.30 17.14
CA ASP A 71 14.03 -0.92 18.06
C ASP A 71 14.10 0.60 18.29
N THR A 72 13.76 1.40 17.28
CA THR A 72 13.82 2.87 17.35
C THR A 72 12.49 3.52 17.77
N MET A 73 11.36 2.79 17.70
CA MET A 73 10.02 3.27 18.07
C MET A 73 9.28 2.25 18.96
N PRO A 74 9.73 2.06 20.21
CA PRO A 74 9.16 1.02 21.08
C PRO A 74 7.79 1.39 21.68
N LYS A 75 7.35 2.65 21.63
CA LYS A 75 6.10 3.08 22.29
C LYS A 75 4.89 3.05 21.37
N THR A 76 5.10 3.33 20.09
CA THR A 76 4.02 3.46 19.10
C THR A 76 3.64 2.10 18.55
N MET A 77 2.33 1.82 18.50
CA MET A 77 1.83 0.58 17.92
C MET A 77 2.09 0.56 16.41
N PHE A 78 2.64 -0.53 15.87
CA PHE A 78 2.83 -0.72 14.44
C PHE A 78 1.61 -1.36 13.83
N GLN A 79 1.12 -0.71 12.78
CA GLN A 79 -0.01 -1.18 12.00
C GLN A 79 0.45 -1.62 10.61
N MET A 80 -0.15 -2.71 10.13
CA MET A 80 0.03 -3.17 8.76
C MET A 80 -1.29 -3.26 8.01
N LEU A 81 -1.20 -3.19 6.67
CA LEU A 81 -2.32 -3.51 5.78
C LEU A 81 -2.17 -4.94 5.23
N LEU A 82 -3.10 -5.83 5.62
CA LEU A 82 -3.18 -7.22 5.17
C LEU A 82 -4.39 -7.40 4.25
N ARG A 83 -4.18 -7.89 3.03
CA ARG A 83 -5.26 -8.17 2.09
C ARG A 83 -5.74 -9.61 2.26
N ALA A 84 -6.49 -9.89 3.31
CA ALA A 84 -7.19 -11.17 3.50
C ALA A 84 -6.31 -12.39 3.13
N SER A 85 -6.85 -13.37 2.38
CA SER A 85 -6.11 -14.52 1.86
C SER A 85 -5.14 -14.18 0.71
N ASN A 86 -5.10 -12.94 0.22
CA ASN A 86 -4.02 -12.47 -0.66
C ASN A 86 -2.76 -12.06 0.11
N VAL A 87 -2.82 -12.01 1.44
CA VAL A 87 -1.70 -11.60 2.31
C VAL A 87 -1.20 -10.21 1.90
N VAL A 88 0.00 -10.12 1.32
CA VAL A 88 0.58 -8.88 0.76
C VAL A 88 0.90 -9.02 -0.73
N GLY A 89 0.39 -10.08 -1.38
CA GLY A 89 0.68 -10.43 -2.76
C GLY A 89 -0.47 -10.17 -3.74
N TYR A 90 -0.38 -10.82 -4.90
CA TYR A 90 -1.20 -10.55 -6.09
C TYR A 90 -2.26 -11.61 -6.41
N ARG A 91 -2.18 -12.77 -5.75
CA ARG A 91 -3.14 -13.88 -5.88
C ARG A 91 -3.58 -14.33 -4.51
N ILE A 92 -4.51 -15.27 -4.44
CA ILE A 92 -4.88 -15.93 -3.19
C ILE A 92 -3.79 -16.96 -2.86
N TYR A 93 -3.41 -17.02 -1.59
CA TYR A 93 -2.41 -17.94 -1.05
C TYR A 93 -3.08 -18.98 -0.15
N PRO A 94 -2.51 -20.19 -0.07
CA PRO A 94 -2.95 -21.21 0.87
C PRO A 94 -2.76 -20.76 2.33
N ASP A 95 -3.52 -21.39 3.22
CA ASP A 95 -3.58 -21.00 4.63
C ASP A 95 -2.25 -21.20 5.37
N ASP A 96 -1.39 -22.13 4.96
CA ASP A 96 -0.07 -22.35 5.56
C ASP A 96 0.85 -21.13 5.38
N VAL A 97 0.84 -20.53 4.18
CA VAL A 97 1.59 -19.30 3.89
C VAL A 97 1.03 -18.12 4.68
N LEU A 98 -0.31 -17.97 4.72
CA LEU A 98 -0.97 -16.90 5.47
C LEU A 98 -0.66 -17.01 6.98
N GLU A 99 -0.77 -18.20 7.56
CA GLU A 99 -0.49 -18.43 8.97
C GLU A 99 0.98 -18.13 9.32
N ALA A 100 1.91 -18.65 8.51
CA ALA A 100 3.34 -18.39 8.71
C ALA A 100 3.67 -16.90 8.60
N PHE A 101 3.06 -16.19 7.65
CA PHE A 101 3.21 -14.74 7.50
C PHE A 101 2.71 -14.00 8.74
N VAL A 102 1.51 -14.31 9.23
CA VAL A 102 0.93 -13.64 10.39
C VAL A 102 1.77 -13.88 11.64
N ASN A 103 2.19 -15.12 11.88
CA ASN A 103 3.04 -15.47 13.02
C ASN A 103 4.37 -14.72 12.99
N GLU A 104 5.03 -14.65 11.82
CA GLU A 104 6.29 -13.91 11.70
C GLU A 104 6.06 -12.41 11.84
N ALA A 105 4.98 -11.86 11.27
CA ALA A 105 4.65 -10.43 11.38
C ALA A 105 4.44 -9.99 12.85
N VAL A 106 3.72 -10.77 13.66
CA VAL A 106 3.59 -10.49 15.09
C VAL A 106 4.95 -10.61 15.78
N LYS A 107 5.71 -11.66 15.48
CA LYS A 107 7.02 -11.92 16.09
C LYS A 107 8.03 -10.79 15.86
N VAL A 108 8.06 -10.20 14.66
CA VAL A 108 8.94 -9.06 14.34
C VAL A 108 8.41 -7.73 14.88
N GLY A 109 7.20 -7.71 15.43
CA GLY A 109 6.64 -6.56 16.16
C GLY A 109 5.53 -5.81 15.45
N ILE A 110 4.72 -6.43 14.58
CA ILE A 110 3.46 -5.84 14.11
C ILE A 110 2.37 -6.07 15.17
N ASP A 111 1.69 -5.00 15.58
CA ASP A 111 0.64 -5.07 16.60
C ASP A 111 -0.77 -5.11 16.01
N ILE A 112 -1.05 -4.24 15.02
CA ILE A 112 -2.38 -4.04 14.46
C ILE A 112 -2.42 -4.53 13.02
N PHE A 113 -3.33 -5.45 12.72
CA PHE A 113 -3.57 -5.95 11.38
C PHE A 113 -4.87 -5.36 10.86
N ARG A 114 -4.75 -4.42 9.92
CA ARG A 114 -5.88 -3.94 9.13
C ARG A 114 -6.16 -4.94 8.01
N ILE A 115 -7.20 -5.75 8.18
CA ILE A 115 -7.54 -6.86 7.27
C ILE A 115 -8.70 -6.44 6.37
N PHE A 116 -8.50 -6.48 5.05
CA PHE A 116 -9.54 -6.15 4.07
C PHE A 116 -9.58 -7.14 2.91
N ASP A 117 -10.74 -7.27 2.28
CA ASP A 117 -10.98 -8.02 1.06
C ASP A 117 -11.48 -7.08 -0.04
N ALA A 118 -11.01 -7.27 -1.28
CA ALA A 118 -11.33 -6.36 -2.38
C ALA A 118 -12.81 -6.36 -2.77
N LEU A 119 -13.52 -7.46 -2.51
CA LEU A 119 -14.94 -7.65 -2.84
C LEU A 119 -15.86 -7.45 -1.64
N ASN A 120 -15.31 -7.16 -0.45
CA ASN A 120 -15.99 -7.24 0.83
C ASN A 120 -16.60 -8.64 1.08
N ASP A 121 -15.98 -9.69 0.54
CA ASP A 121 -16.39 -11.06 0.83
C ASP A 121 -15.85 -11.50 2.19
N ILE A 122 -16.71 -11.45 3.21
CA ILE A 122 -16.37 -11.77 4.60
C ILE A 122 -15.73 -13.14 4.76
N ARG A 123 -16.05 -14.11 3.90
CA ARG A 123 -15.47 -15.45 3.92
C ARG A 123 -13.95 -15.42 3.73
N ASN A 124 -13.44 -14.46 2.97
CA ASN A 124 -11.99 -14.27 2.78
C ASN A 124 -11.32 -13.67 4.03
N LEU A 125 -12.07 -13.03 4.92
CA LEU A 125 -11.57 -12.36 6.13
C LEU A 125 -11.51 -13.29 7.35
N GLU A 126 -12.40 -14.29 7.43
CA GLU A 126 -12.53 -15.21 8.57
C GLU A 126 -11.19 -15.85 8.98
N THR A 127 -10.51 -16.54 8.04
CA THR A 127 -9.25 -17.23 8.34
C THR A 127 -8.13 -16.26 8.75
N PRO A 128 -7.84 -15.17 8.00
CA PRO A 128 -6.86 -14.17 8.44
C PRO A 128 -7.16 -13.59 9.83
N MET A 129 -8.41 -13.24 10.13
CA MET A 129 -8.80 -12.70 11.44
C MET A 129 -8.50 -13.71 12.55
N LYS A 130 -8.89 -14.97 12.36
CA LYS A 130 -8.60 -16.06 13.30
C LYS A 130 -7.11 -16.24 13.54
N PHE A 131 -6.29 -16.20 12.50
CA PHE A 131 -4.84 -16.39 12.63
C PHE A 131 -4.19 -15.22 13.36
N VAL A 132 -4.58 -13.98 13.05
CA VAL A 132 -4.07 -12.80 13.75
C VAL A 132 -4.44 -12.85 15.23
N LYS A 133 -5.70 -13.15 15.55
CA LYS A 133 -6.16 -13.28 16.93
C LYS A 133 -5.37 -14.33 17.70
N ARG A 134 -5.17 -15.51 17.09
CA ARG A 134 -4.38 -16.61 17.67
C ARG A 134 -2.92 -16.24 17.88
N ALA A 135 -2.33 -15.48 16.96
CA ALA A 135 -0.96 -14.99 17.08
C ALA A 135 -0.80 -13.88 18.14
N GLY A 136 -1.90 -13.31 18.64
CA GLY A 136 -1.90 -12.25 19.65
C GLY A 136 -1.91 -10.83 19.09
N GLY A 137 -2.19 -10.66 17.78
CA GLY A 137 -2.34 -9.34 17.16
C GLY A 137 -3.74 -8.76 17.32
N HIS A 138 -3.85 -7.43 17.21
CA HIS A 138 -5.12 -6.70 17.16
C HIS A 138 -5.76 -6.84 15.78
N VAL A 139 -6.99 -7.37 15.74
CA VAL A 139 -7.75 -7.55 14.49
C VAL A 139 -8.55 -6.29 14.18
N GLN A 140 -8.06 -5.47 13.25
CA GLN A 140 -8.84 -4.38 12.66
C GLN A 140 -9.50 -4.86 11.37
N ALA A 141 -10.74 -5.35 11.47
CA ALA A 141 -11.50 -5.79 10.32
C ALA A 141 -11.97 -4.59 9.49
N SER A 142 -11.90 -4.67 8.17
CA SER A 142 -12.14 -3.54 7.28
C SER A 142 -13.05 -3.91 6.12
N PHE A 143 -13.95 -2.99 5.78
CA PHE A 143 -14.66 -3.02 4.51
C PHE A 143 -14.18 -1.88 3.60
N CYS A 144 -14.09 -2.16 2.31
CA CYS A 144 -13.83 -1.19 1.26
C CYS A 144 -15.08 -0.38 0.96
N TYR A 145 -15.06 0.90 1.30
CA TYR A 145 -16.14 1.84 0.98
C TYR A 145 -16.22 2.07 -0.53
N THR A 146 -17.43 2.05 -1.06
CA THR A 146 -17.70 2.32 -2.48
C THR A 146 -19.15 2.75 -2.69
N LEU A 147 -19.45 3.29 -3.87
CA LEU A 147 -20.79 3.74 -4.24
C LEU A 147 -21.31 2.90 -5.42
N SER A 148 -22.46 2.24 -5.25
CA SER A 148 -23.19 1.58 -6.33
C SER A 148 -24.65 1.39 -5.92
N PRO A 149 -25.55 0.93 -6.82
CA PRO A 149 -26.93 0.60 -6.45
C PRO A 149 -27.07 -0.44 -5.33
N PHE A 150 -26.03 -1.26 -5.09
CA PHE A 150 -26.01 -2.25 -4.01
C PHE A 150 -25.49 -1.70 -2.69
N HIS A 151 -24.54 -0.76 -2.72
CA HIS A 151 -23.86 -0.28 -1.52
C HIS A 151 -24.62 0.88 -0.91
N SER A 152 -24.95 0.76 0.38
CA SER A 152 -25.60 1.77 1.19
C SER A 152 -25.00 1.78 2.59
N ASN A 153 -25.28 2.82 3.39
CA ASN A 153 -24.83 2.85 4.78
C ASN A 153 -25.36 1.64 5.56
N ASP A 154 -26.61 1.21 5.31
CA ASP A 154 -27.18 0.03 5.99
C ASP A 154 -26.45 -1.25 5.62
N LYS A 155 -26.05 -1.40 4.33
CA LYS A 155 -25.25 -2.55 3.88
C LYS A 155 -23.88 -2.58 4.56
N PHE A 156 -23.22 -1.44 4.70
CA PHE A 156 -21.92 -1.34 5.40
C PHE A 156 -22.04 -1.62 6.90
N VAL A 157 -23.13 -1.17 7.54
CA VAL A 157 -23.44 -1.51 8.93
C VAL A 157 -23.66 -3.01 9.11
N GLU A 158 -24.41 -3.64 8.20
CA GLU A 158 -24.60 -5.10 8.20
C GLU A 158 -23.27 -5.86 8.09
N ASP A 159 -22.36 -5.41 7.21
CA ASP A 159 -21.04 -6.01 7.08
C ASP A 159 -20.20 -5.81 8.35
N ALA A 160 -20.23 -4.61 8.94
CA ALA A 160 -19.53 -4.32 10.19
C ALA A 160 -20.02 -5.20 11.36
N LYS A 161 -21.33 -5.45 11.46
CA LYS A 161 -21.91 -6.35 12.48
C LYS A 161 -21.40 -7.78 12.34
N LYS A 162 -21.36 -8.30 11.11
CA LYS A 162 -20.79 -9.63 10.84
C LYS A 162 -19.29 -9.70 11.18
N LEU A 163 -18.54 -8.65 10.87
CA LEU A 163 -17.12 -8.58 11.24
C LEU A 163 -16.92 -8.51 12.76
N HIS A 164 -17.82 -7.83 13.48
CA HIS A 164 -17.84 -7.80 14.93
C HIS A 164 -18.19 -9.16 15.55
N GLU A 165 -19.17 -9.88 14.98
CA GLU A 165 -19.48 -11.28 15.33
C GLU A 165 -18.29 -12.24 15.13
N LEU A 166 -17.39 -11.90 14.20
CA LEU A 166 -16.11 -12.61 13.98
C LEU A 166 -14.97 -12.13 14.91
N GLU A 167 -15.30 -11.49 16.03
CA GLU A 167 -14.37 -11.06 17.09
C GLU A 167 -13.33 -10.02 16.66
N ALA A 168 -13.68 -9.15 15.71
CA ALA A 168 -12.89 -7.97 15.39
C ALA A 168 -12.69 -7.07 16.63
N ASP A 169 -11.46 -6.59 16.84
CA ASP A 169 -11.11 -5.67 17.93
C ASP A 169 -11.41 -4.21 17.57
N SER A 170 -11.42 -3.87 16.28
CA SER A 170 -11.92 -2.59 15.75
C SER A 170 -12.37 -2.72 14.29
N ILE A 171 -13.18 -1.76 13.83
CA ILE A 171 -13.65 -1.67 12.43
C ILE A 171 -12.97 -0.50 11.72
N CYS A 172 -12.49 -0.73 10.49
CA CYS A 172 -12.01 0.33 9.62
C CYS A 172 -12.93 0.52 8.40
N ILE A 173 -13.40 1.75 8.22
CA ILE A 173 -14.04 2.22 6.99
C ILE A 173 -12.91 2.59 6.02
N LYS A 174 -12.63 1.72 5.05
CA LYS A 174 -11.54 1.94 4.09
C LYS A 174 -12.04 2.57 2.79
N ASP A 175 -11.97 3.89 2.68
CA ASP A 175 -12.23 4.64 1.47
C ASP A 175 -10.94 4.90 0.66
N MET A 176 -10.51 3.85 -0.06
CA MET A 176 -9.28 3.86 -0.86
C MET A 176 -9.28 4.85 -2.03
N ALA A 177 -10.46 5.27 -2.50
CA ALA A 177 -10.58 6.14 -3.67
C ALA A 177 -10.90 7.60 -3.30
N GLY A 178 -11.28 7.87 -2.04
CA GLY A 178 -11.67 9.22 -1.60
C GLY A 178 -13.10 9.57 -2.01
N LEU A 179 -14.03 8.62 -1.92
CA LEU A 179 -15.43 8.73 -2.34
C LEU A 179 -16.37 9.19 -1.23
N ILE A 180 -16.00 8.99 0.04
CA ILE A 180 -16.92 9.24 1.15
C ILE A 180 -17.19 10.74 1.28
N SER A 181 -18.47 11.11 1.14
CA SER A 181 -18.89 12.50 1.34
C SER A 181 -18.93 12.82 2.84
N PRO A 182 -18.84 14.10 3.24
CA PRO A 182 -18.93 14.46 4.65
C PRO A 182 -20.26 14.05 5.30
N GLN A 183 -21.35 14.11 4.55
CA GLN A 183 -22.65 13.68 5.06
C GLN A 183 -22.72 12.15 5.23
N ASN A 184 -22.21 11.38 4.26
CA ASN A 184 -22.16 9.92 4.40
C ASN A 184 -21.23 9.48 5.52
N ALA A 185 -20.12 10.18 5.76
CA ALA A 185 -19.24 9.91 6.90
C ALA A 185 -20.00 10.06 8.21
N PHE A 186 -20.72 11.19 8.40
CA PHE A 186 -21.55 11.39 9.58
C PHE A 186 -22.60 10.28 9.73
N ASP A 187 -23.42 10.05 8.70
CA ASP A 187 -24.55 9.14 8.78
C ASP A 187 -24.11 7.68 8.99
N LEU A 188 -23.06 7.24 8.31
CA LEU A 188 -22.52 5.88 8.46
C LEU A 188 -21.91 5.68 9.84
N ILE A 189 -21.09 6.63 10.32
CA ILE A 189 -20.44 6.52 11.62
C ILE A 189 -21.48 6.56 12.74
N SER A 190 -22.47 7.44 12.69
CA SER A 190 -23.55 7.47 13.68
C SER A 190 -24.26 6.11 13.78
N LYS A 191 -24.66 5.54 12.63
CA LYS A 191 -25.30 4.21 12.61
C LYS A 191 -24.39 3.10 13.16
N LEU A 192 -23.10 3.13 12.82
CA LEU A 192 -22.17 2.13 13.34
C LEU A 192 -22.00 2.28 14.87
N LYS A 193 -21.88 3.50 15.40
CA LYS A 193 -21.75 3.72 16.86
C LYS A 193 -23.02 3.32 17.64
N ASP A 194 -24.18 3.30 16.98
CA ASP A 194 -25.43 2.81 17.57
C ASP A 194 -25.53 1.27 17.60
N GLU A 195 -24.83 0.58 16.68
CA GLU A 195 -25.02 -0.87 16.43
C GLU A 195 -23.85 -1.75 16.89
N ILE A 196 -22.64 -1.19 17.04
CA ILE A 196 -21.44 -1.91 17.49
C ILE A 196 -20.68 -1.11 18.56
N ASP A 197 -20.08 -1.81 19.52
CA ASP A 197 -19.43 -1.22 20.70
C ASP A 197 -17.90 -1.19 20.64
N ILE A 198 -17.31 -1.66 19.53
CA ILE A 198 -15.86 -1.62 19.26
C ILE A 198 -15.44 -0.31 18.56
N PRO A 199 -14.15 0.08 18.65
CA PRO A 199 -13.64 1.31 18.02
C PRO A 199 -13.81 1.33 16.50
N ILE A 200 -14.09 2.51 15.95
CA ILE A 200 -14.21 2.76 14.52
C ILE A 200 -13.08 3.68 14.04
N GLN A 201 -12.41 3.26 12.98
CA GLN A 201 -11.38 4.01 12.28
C GLN A 201 -11.84 4.42 10.89
N LEU A 202 -11.67 5.69 10.52
CA LEU A 202 -11.96 6.18 9.17
C LEU A 202 -10.65 6.43 8.41
N HIS A 203 -10.48 5.70 7.31
CA HIS A 203 -9.40 5.87 6.37
C HIS A 203 -9.96 6.40 5.05
N SER A 204 -9.54 7.58 4.61
CA SER A 204 -9.94 8.12 3.30
C SER A 204 -8.77 8.80 2.58
N HIS A 205 -8.63 8.50 1.30
CA HIS A 205 -7.69 9.20 0.42
C HIS A 205 -8.21 10.60 0.05
N TYR A 206 -7.31 11.55 -0.15
CA TYR A 206 -7.63 12.94 -0.45
C TYR A 206 -7.94 13.22 -1.93
N THR A 207 -8.06 12.17 -2.76
CA THR A 207 -8.13 12.31 -4.23
C THR A 207 -9.26 13.24 -4.66
N SER A 208 -10.44 13.14 -4.05
CA SER A 208 -11.58 14.03 -4.36
C SER A 208 -11.48 15.42 -3.71
N GLY A 209 -10.61 15.58 -2.71
CA GLY A 209 -10.55 16.75 -1.84
C GLY A 209 -11.48 16.73 -0.63
N MET A 210 -12.30 15.68 -0.44
CA MET A 210 -13.33 15.66 0.60
C MET A 210 -12.90 15.05 1.94
N ALA A 211 -11.78 14.33 2.00
CA ALA A 211 -11.44 13.50 3.16
C ALA A 211 -11.32 14.30 4.49
N SER A 212 -10.76 15.51 4.48
CA SER A 212 -10.70 16.36 5.69
C SER A 212 -12.08 16.75 6.20
N MET A 213 -12.99 17.14 5.30
CA MET A 213 -14.38 17.45 5.66
C MET A 213 -15.12 16.21 6.16
N ALA A 214 -14.85 15.04 5.57
CA ALA A 214 -15.40 13.77 6.03
C ALA A 214 -14.87 13.39 7.42
N TYR A 215 -13.61 13.68 7.74
CA TYR A 215 -13.05 13.43 9.06
C TYR A 215 -13.66 14.34 10.12
N LEU A 216 -13.87 15.63 9.83
CA LEU A 216 -14.54 16.54 10.75
C LEU A 216 -15.97 16.07 11.06
N ARG A 217 -16.76 15.75 10.02
CA ARG A 217 -18.11 15.22 10.19
C ARG A 217 -18.14 13.84 10.85
N GLY A 218 -17.14 13.00 10.59
CA GLY A 218 -16.96 11.74 11.31
C GLY A 218 -16.64 11.93 12.79
N ALA A 219 -15.84 12.95 13.14
CA ALA A 219 -15.53 13.30 14.51
C ALA A 219 -16.77 13.78 15.28
N ASP A 220 -17.63 14.58 14.62
CA ASP A 220 -18.94 14.98 15.16
C ASP A 220 -19.85 13.76 15.42
N ALA A 221 -19.81 12.76 14.54
CA ALA A 221 -20.57 11.51 14.66
C ALA A 221 -19.95 10.50 15.65
N GLY A 222 -18.75 10.77 16.17
CA GLY A 222 -18.12 9.93 17.20
C GLY A 222 -17.13 8.88 16.70
N VAL A 223 -16.55 9.01 15.50
CA VAL A 223 -15.45 8.14 15.05
C VAL A 223 -14.30 8.17 16.05
N ASP A 224 -13.62 7.05 16.28
CA ASP A 224 -12.59 6.95 17.32
C ASP A 224 -11.21 7.33 16.79
N VAL A 225 -10.88 6.92 15.56
CA VAL A 225 -9.57 7.11 14.93
C VAL A 225 -9.71 7.61 13.49
N VAL A 226 -8.81 8.47 13.02
CA VAL A 226 -8.66 8.83 11.60
C VAL A 226 -7.24 8.62 11.09
N ASP A 227 -7.11 8.27 9.81
CA ASP A 227 -5.80 8.12 9.17
C ASP A 227 -5.32 9.43 8.56
N CYS A 228 -4.15 9.91 8.97
CA CYS A 228 -3.50 11.08 8.40
C CYS A 228 -2.10 10.73 7.88
N ALA A 229 -1.52 11.63 7.09
CA ALA A 229 -0.10 11.60 6.74
C ALA A 229 0.53 12.94 7.12
N ILE A 230 1.84 12.96 7.36
CA ILE A 230 2.58 14.20 7.59
C ILE A 230 2.45 15.15 6.40
N SER A 231 2.36 16.47 6.61
CA SER A 231 1.94 17.40 5.55
C SER A 231 2.78 17.31 4.27
N SER A 232 4.09 17.07 4.38
CA SER A 232 5.00 16.91 3.24
C SER A 232 4.78 15.65 2.40
N LEU A 233 4.04 14.65 2.89
CA LEU A 233 3.63 13.42 2.19
C LEU A 233 2.10 13.18 2.26
N SER A 234 1.33 14.25 2.47
CA SER A 234 -0.13 14.21 2.52
C SER A 234 -0.79 14.72 1.23
N MET A 235 -2.13 14.72 1.22
CA MET A 235 -2.98 15.27 0.16
C MET A 235 -2.82 14.55 -1.19
N ALA A 236 -3.46 15.08 -2.23
CA ALA A 236 -3.56 14.45 -3.54
C ALA A 236 -4.06 13.01 -3.44
N THR A 237 -3.28 12.02 -3.85
CA THR A 237 -3.63 10.60 -3.69
C THR A 237 -3.32 10.06 -2.29
N SER A 238 -2.71 10.81 -1.38
CA SER A 238 -2.44 10.43 0.02
C SER A 238 -3.60 10.82 0.96
N GLN A 239 -3.44 10.63 2.26
CA GLN A 239 -4.40 11.01 3.31
C GLN A 239 -4.35 12.53 3.64
N PRO A 240 -5.32 13.09 4.38
CA PRO A 240 -5.23 14.45 4.93
C PRO A 240 -3.95 14.69 5.74
N ALA A 241 -3.47 15.95 5.73
CA ALA A 241 -2.34 16.37 6.56
C ALA A 241 -2.69 16.29 8.05
N VAL A 242 -1.86 15.60 8.84
CA VAL A 242 -2.07 15.47 10.30
C VAL A 242 -2.11 16.83 10.99
N GLU A 243 -1.23 17.74 10.61
CA GLU A 243 -1.13 19.08 11.19
C GLU A 243 -2.44 19.86 11.04
N SER A 244 -3.08 19.74 9.88
CA SER A 244 -4.34 20.43 9.58
C SER A 244 -5.51 19.86 10.39
N ILE A 245 -5.56 18.54 10.60
CA ILE A 245 -6.58 17.90 11.44
C ILE A 245 -6.38 18.26 12.91
N VAL A 246 -5.14 18.24 13.38
CA VAL A 246 -4.77 18.61 14.76
C VAL A 246 -5.18 20.04 15.07
N GLU A 247 -4.74 21.02 14.25
CA GLU A 247 -5.06 22.43 14.51
C GLU A 247 -6.56 22.71 14.27
N GLY A 248 -7.19 22.04 13.29
CA GLY A 248 -8.62 22.19 13.00
C GLY A 248 -9.55 21.71 14.11
N LEU A 249 -9.10 20.80 14.98
CA LEU A 249 -9.88 20.27 16.12
C LEU A 249 -9.44 20.83 17.47
N LYS A 250 -8.44 21.70 17.50
CA LYS A 250 -7.89 22.27 18.74
C LYS A 250 -8.93 23.07 19.51
N GLY A 251 -9.02 22.83 20.81
CA GLY A 251 -10.00 23.46 21.70
C GLY A 251 -11.44 22.96 21.52
N THR A 252 -11.69 22.02 20.61
CA THR A 252 -12.99 21.34 20.49
C THR A 252 -13.06 20.15 21.45
N PRO A 253 -14.25 19.56 21.71
CA PRO A 253 -14.37 18.31 22.47
C PRO A 253 -13.62 17.12 21.85
N ARG A 254 -13.16 17.24 20.60
CA ARG A 254 -12.45 16.22 19.83
C ARG A 254 -10.96 16.53 19.68
N ASP A 255 -10.42 17.53 20.40
CA ASP A 255 -9.00 17.89 20.39
C ASP A 255 -8.11 16.64 20.55
N THR A 256 -7.12 16.49 19.66
CA THR A 256 -6.25 15.32 19.60
C THR A 256 -5.17 15.35 20.68
N GLY A 257 -4.81 16.54 21.15
CA GLY A 257 -3.70 16.78 22.08
C GLY A 257 -2.30 16.58 21.49
N LEU A 258 -2.16 16.44 20.17
CA LEU A 258 -0.85 16.25 19.51
C LEU A 258 -0.08 17.58 19.38
N ASP A 259 1.24 17.52 19.57
CA ASP A 259 2.11 18.70 19.48
C ASP A 259 2.37 19.13 18.02
N LEU A 260 1.72 20.21 17.59
CA LEU A 260 1.86 20.79 16.26
C LEU A 260 3.32 21.16 15.91
N LYS A 261 4.13 21.58 16.89
CA LYS A 261 5.53 21.93 16.66
C LYS A 261 6.35 20.68 16.34
N LEU A 262 6.17 19.61 17.12
CA LEU A 262 6.82 18.33 16.86
C LEU A 262 6.44 17.78 15.48
N LEU A 263 5.15 17.86 15.11
CA LEU A 263 4.68 17.48 13.79
C LEU A 263 5.36 18.31 12.69
N SER A 264 5.46 19.62 12.87
CA SER A 264 6.12 20.51 11.89
C SER A 264 7.60 20.14 11.68
N GLU A 265 8.31 19.74 12.74
CA GLU A 265 9.70 19.28 12.64
C GLU A 265 9.82 17.96 11.83
N ILE A 266 8.86 17.05 12.00
CA ILE A 266 8.78 15.80 11.23
C ILE A 266 8.44 16.12 9.75
N ALA A 267 7.53 17.05 9.52
CA ALA A 267 7.16 17.49 8.17
C ALA A 267 8.34 18.11 7.42
N ASP A 268 9.13 18.94 8.08
CA ASP A 268 10.35 19.56 7.54
C ASP A 268 11.41 18.53 7.16
N TYR A 269 11.55 17.46 7.96
CA TYR A 269 12.42 16.33 7.63
C TYR A 269 11.94 15.65 6.34
N PHE A 270 10.67 15.22 6.29
CA PHE A 270 10.14 14.51 5.14
C PHE A 270 10.05 15.36 3.87
N ARG A 271 9.95 16.70 3.99
CA ARG A 271 10.05 17.59 2.83
C ARG A 271 11.40 17.46 2.11
N LYS A 272 12.49 17.34 2.87
CA LYS A 272 13.85 17.11 2.34
C LYS A 272 14.01 15.69 1.81
N ILE A 273 13.38 14.71 2.43
CA ILE A 273 13.42 13.32 1.94
C ILE A 273 12.67 13.18 0.62
N ARG A 274 11.46 13.75 0.51
CA ARG A 274 10.63 13.68 -0.71
C ARG A 274 11.35 14.21 -1.95
N SER A 275 12.19 15.24 -1.83
CA SER A 275 12.95 15.76 -2.98
C SER A 275 13.93 14.75 -3.59
N LYS A 276 14.35 13.71 -2.85
CA LYS A 276 15.18 12.61 -3.36
C LYS A 276 14.40 11.62 -4.25
N TYR A 277 13.07 11.74 -4.28
CA TYR A 277 12.15 10.80 -4.93
C TYR A 277 11.34 11.45 -6.06
N THR A 278 11.76 12.61 -6.56
CA THR A 278 11.04 13.39 -7.59
C THR A 278 10.75 12.58 -8.86
N GLN A 279 11.63 11.65 -9.23
CA GLN A 279 11.47 10.75 -10.38
C GLN A 279 10.29 9.77 -10.25
N PHE A 280 9.75 9.59 -9.04
CA PHE A 280 8.61 8.69 -8.78
C PHE A 280 7.30 9.43 -8.53
N GLU A 281 7.29 10.77 -8.58
CA GLU A 281 6.06 11.53 -8.37
C GLU A 281 5.05 11.29 -9.49
N GLY A 282 3.79 11.10 -9.08
CA GLY A 282 2.66 11.06 -10.01
C GLY A 282 2.42 12.39 -10.73
N SER A 283 1.69 12.30 -11.85
CA SER A 283 1.25 13.43 -12.67
C SER A 283 0.18 14.29 -11.98
N LEU A 284 -0.63 13.71 -11.10
CA LEU A 284 -1.66 14.45 -10.36
C LEU A 284 -1.00 15.42 -9.37
N LYS A 285 -1.25 16.71 -9.55
CA LYS A 285 -0.89 17.77 -8.59
C LYS A 285 -2.16 18.32 -7.96
N GLY A 286 -2.45 17.93 -6.71
CA GLY A 286 -3.66 18.34 -5.99
C GLY A 286 -4.81 17.33 -6.11
N VAL A 287 -6.04 17.82 -6.21
CA VAL A 287 -7.26 17.00 -6.19
C VAL A 287 -7.77 16.69 -7.59
N ASN A 288 -8.45 15.55 -7.75
CA ASN A 288 -9.15 15.13 -8.95
C ASN A 288 -10.60 14.70 -8.65
N PRO A 289 -11.58 15.61 -8.72
CA PRO A 289 -12.99 15.29 -8.49
C PRO A 289 -13.60 14.30 -9.48
N GLN A 290 -12.95 14.01 -10.62
CA GLN A 290 -13.44 13.00 -11.58
C GLN A 290 -13.53 11.60 -10.97
N VAL A 291 -12.79 11.34 -9.88
CA VAL A 291 -12.93 10.10 -9.11
C VAL A 291 -14.36 9.90 -8.59
N LEU A 292 -15.14 10.97 -8.35
CA LEU A 292 -16.52 10.87 -7.91
C LEU A 292 -17.48 10.45 -9.04
N VAL A 293 -17.09 10.68 -10.29
CA VAL A 293 -17.88 10.32 -11.48
C VAL A 293 -17.59 8.88 -11.87
N PHE A 294 -16.31 8.54 -12.07
CA PHE A 294 -15.92 7.24 -12.61
C PHE A 294 -15.57 6.22 -11.53
N GLN A 295 -15.34 6.66 -10.29
CA GLN A 295 -14.87 5.83 -9.16
C GLN A 295 -13.57 5.07 -9.43
N ILE A 296 -12.80 5.50 -10.43
CA ILE A 296 -11.51 4.92 -10.80
C ILE A 296 -10.43 5.54 -9.90
N PRO A 297 -9.73 4.74 -9.09
CA PRO A 297 -8.64 5.25 -8.25
C PRO A 297 -7.55 5.91 -9.09
N GLY A 298 -6.89 6.95 -8.57
CA GLY A 298 -5.89 7.72 -9.30
C GLY A 298 -4.76 6.88 -9.90
N GLY A 299 -4.26 5.88 -9.16
CA GLY A 299 -3.24 4.96 -9.67
C GLY A 299 -3.70 4.11 -10.85
N MET A 300 -4.98 3.75 -10.91
CA MET A 300 -5.56 3.04 -12.04
C MET A 300 -5.71 3.95 -13.26
N LEU A 301 -6.12 5.21 -13.09
CA LEU A 301 -6.20 6.19 -14.19
C LEU A 301 -4.84 6.40 -14.86
N SER A 302 -3.78 6.61 -14.07
CA SER A 302 -2.42 6.78 -14.61
C SER A 302 -1.93 5.54 -15.35
N ASN A 303 -2.25 4.34 -14.86
CA ASN A 303 -1.91 3.09 -15.54
C ASN A 303 -2.68 2.93 -16.86
N LEU A 304 -3.97 3.26 -16.87
CA LEU A 304 -4.81 3.21 -18.06
C LEU A 304 -4.30 4.18 -19.15
N ASP A 305 -3.98 5.42 -18.79
CA ASP A 305 -3.38 6.41 -19.69
C ASP A 305 -2.09 5.89 -20.32
N ASN A 306 -1.16 5.35 -19.51
CA ASN A 306 0.08 4.77 -20.01
C ASN A 306 -0.16 3.59 -20.95
N GLN A 307 -1.06 2.66 -20.61
CA GLN A 307 -1.39 1.51 -21.46
C GLN A 307 -1.94 1.94 -22.81
N LEU A 308 -2.83 2.93 -22.84
CA LEU A 308 -3.39 3.46 -24.08
C LEU A 308 -2.33 4.20 -24.91
N ARG A 309 -1.41 4.96 -24.28
CA ARG A 309 -0.27 5.57 -24.99
C ARG A 309 0.64 4.54 -25.64
N GLU A 310 1.01 3.49 -24.91
CA GLU A 310 1.87 2.41 -25.43
C GLU A 310 1.24 1.69 -26.62
N GLN A 311 -0.10 1.63 -26.68
CA GLN A 311 -0.87 1.03 -27.76
C GLN A 311 -1.23 2.02 -28.87
N GLY A 312 -0.83 3.30 -28.76
CA GLY A 312 -1.18 4.34 -29.72
C GLY A 312 -2.67 4.67 -29.78
N ALA A 313 -3.42 4.38 -28.71
CA ALA A 313 -4.89 4.46 -28.63
C ALA A 313 -5.36 5.49 -27.59
N LEU A 314 -4.56 6.53 -27.33
CA LEU A 314 -4.87 7.55 -26.32
C LEU A 314 -6.15 8.34 -26.66
N ASP A 315 -6.49 8.46 -27.94
CA ASP A 315 -7.73 9.02 -28.44
C ASP A 315 -8.98 8.30 -27.91
N LYS A 316 -8.85 7.03 -27.49
CA LYS A 316 -9.93 6.21 -26.93
C LYS A 316 -10.11 6.35 -25.41
N TYR A 317 -9.32 7.19 -24.74
CA TYR A 317 -9.31 7.31 -23.28
C TYR A 317 -10.71 7.59 -22.69
N ASP A 318 -11.42 8.58 -23.24
CA ASP A 318 -12.76 8.95 -22.76
C ASP A 318 -13.81 7.86 -23.00
N GLU A 319 -13.66 7.06 -24.06
CA GLU A 319 -14.52 5.90 -24.31
C GLU A 319 -14.29 4.81 -23.27
N VAL A 320 -13.03 4.55 -22.88
CA VAL A 320 -12.71 3.59 -21.82
C VAL A 320 -13.29 4.04 -20.48
N LEU A 321 -13.17 5.32 -20.13
CA LEU A 321 -13.75 5.85 -18.89
C LEU A 321 -15.26 5.65 -18.81
N LYS A 322 -15.98 5.75 -19.94
CA LYS A 322 -17.43 5.49 -20.02
C LYS A 322 -17.76 4.00 -19.98
N GLU A 323 -16.86 3.13 -20.44
CA GLU A 323 -17.06 1.68 -20.44
C GLU A 323 -16.79 1.05 -19.07
N VAL A 324 -15.89 1.61 -18.26
CA VAL A 324 -15.55 1.09 -16.92
C VAL A 324 -16.77 0.91 -16.01
N PRO A 325 -17.68 1.89 -15.82
CA PRO A 325 -18.88 1.69 -15.00
C PRO A 325 -19.81 0.58 -15.52
N ARG A 326 -19.85 0.36 -16.84
CA ARG A 326 -20.67 -0.70 -17.45
C ARG A 326 -20.09 -2.08 -17.18
N VAL A 327 -18.77 -2.25 -17.38
CA VAL A 327 -18.08 -3.50 -17.04
C VAL A 327 -18.18 -3.77 -15.54
N ARG A 328 -18.07 -2.74 -14.70
CA ARG A 328 -18.24 -2.87 -13.25
C ARG A 328 -19.64 -3.38 -12.90
N ALA A 329 -20.69 -2.87 -13.55
CA ALA A 329 -22.06 -3.34 -13.34
C ALA A 329 -22.21 -4.81 -13.76
N ASP A 330 -21.71 -5.15 -14.95
CA ASP A 330 -21.77 -6.51 -15.49
C ASP A 330 -21.03 -7.52 -14.61
N LEU A 331 -19.95 -7.10 -13.94
CA LEU A 331 -19.18 -7.92 -13.01
C LEU A 331 -19.72 -7.91 -11.58
N GLY A 332 -20.93 -7.39 -11.35
CA GLY A 332 -21.60 -7.48 -10.05
C GLY A 332 -21.17 -6.39 -9.04
N TYR A 333 -20.83 -5.20 -9.53
CA TYR A 333 -20.46 -4.02 -8.75
C TYR A 333 -19.31 -4.17 -7.73
N PRO A 334 -18.19 -4.85 -8.06
CA PRO A 334 -17.06 -4.90 -7.12
C PRO A 334 -16.61 -3.49 -6.72
N PRO A 335 -16.18 -3.26 -5.46
CA PRO A 335 -15.35 -2.11 -5.12
C PRO A 335 -14.14 -2.06 -6.05
N LEU A 336 -13.79 -0.89 -6.59
CA LEU A 336 -12.64 -0.74 -7.48
C LEU A 336 -11.35 -0.53 -6.66
N VAL A 337 -10.80 -1.62 -6.16
CA VAL A 337 -9.52 -1.68 -5.45
C VAL A 337 -8.64 -2.77 -6.07
N THR A 338 -7.34 -2.80 -5.83
CA THR A 338 -6.51 -3.90 -6.34
C THR A 338 -6.95 -5.24 -5.74
N PRO A 339 -7.22 -6.29 -6.53
CA PRO A 339 -7.01 -6.40 -7.99
C PRO A 339 -8.24 -6.11 -8.87
N SER A 340 -9.45 -5.96 -8.32
CA SER A 340 -10.69 -5.78 -9.09
C SER A 340 -10.68 -4.54 -9.99
N SER A 341 -10.00 -3.46 -9.58
CA SER A 341 -9.87 -2.24 -10.38
C SER A 341 -9.15 -2.52 -11.70
N GLN A 342 -8.05 -3.27 -11.68
CA GLN A 342 -7.31 -3.66 -12.89
C GLN A 342 -8.11 -4.64 -13.77
N ILE A 343 -8.86 -5.56 -13.17
CA ILE A 343 -9.72 -6.51 -13.89
C ILE A 343 -10.78 -5.75 -14.71
N VAL A 344 -11.50 -4.85 -14.05
CA VAL A 344 -12.54 -4.02 -14.70
C VAL A 344 -11.92 -3.11 -15.75
N GLY A 345 -10.82 -2.43 -15.44
CA GLY A 345 -10.13 -1.53 -16.35
C GLY A 345 -9.64 -2.21 -17.62
N THR A 346 -8.99 -3.35 -17.48
CA THR A 346 -8.44 -4.11 -18.62
C THR A 346 -9.55 -4.59 -19.54
N GLN A 347 -10.64 -5.13 -18.98
CA GLN A 347 -11.79 -5.56 -19.79
C GLN A 347 -12.47 -4.37 -20.49
N ALA A 348 -12.61 -3.22 -19.82
CA ALA A 348 -13.17 -2.02 -20.44
C ALA A 348 -12.30 -1.53 -21.61
N THR A 349 -10.99 -1.49 -21.44
CA THR A 349 -10.04 -1.17 -22.52
C THR A 349 -10.18 -2.11 -23.70
N LEU A 350 -10.25 -3.42 -23.46
CA LEU A 350 -10.42 -4.41 -24.53
C LEU A 350 -11.74 -4.27 -25.26
N ASN A 351 -12.84 -4.00 -24.55
CA ASN A 351 -14.15 -3.75 -25.17
C ASN A 351 -14.09 -2.58 -26.16
N VAL A 352 -13.43 -1.48 -25.77
CA VAL A 352 -13.29 -0.27 -26.59
C VAL A 352 -12.31 -0.45 -27.75
N ILE A 353 -11.18 -1.13 -27.51
CA ILE A 353 -10.19 -1.38 -28.56
C ILE A 353 -10.75 -2.31 -29.64
N THR A 354 -11.45 -3.36 -29.23
CA THR A 354 -12.03 -4.34 -30.16
C THR A 354 -13.33 -3.87 -30.82
N GLY A 355 -13.98 -2.83 -30.27
CA GLY A 355 -15.25 -2.31 -30.74
C GLY A 355 -16.46 -3.19 -30.39
N GLU A 356 -16.27 -4.25 -29.59
CA GLU A 356 -17.31 -5.21 -29.24
C GLU A 356 -17.13 -5.69 -27.79
N ARG A 357 -18.18 -5.52 -26.96
CA ARG A 357 -18.11 -5.87 -25.54
C ARG A 357 -17.91 -7.37 -25.35
N TYR A 358 -16.89 -7.74 -24.57
CA TYR A 358 -16.57 -9.11 -24.20
C TYR A 358 -16.23 -10.03 -25.39
N LYS A 359 -15.81 -9.47 -26.54
CA LYS A 359 -15.24 -10.26 -27.65
C LYS A 359 -13.96 -10.97 -27.24
N MET A 360 -13.13 -10.29 -26.46
CA MET A 360 -11.96 -10.86 -25.80
C MET A 360 -12.14 -10.72 -24.29
N ILE A 361 -11.99 -11.84 -23.58
CA ILE A 361 -12.15 -11.91 -22.13
C ILE A 361 -10.83 -12.44 -21.55
N PRO A 362 -10.03 -11.60 -20.85
CA PRO A 362 -8.79 -11.99 -20.20
C PRO A 362 -8.98 -13.12 -19.20
N HIS A 363 -7.88 -13.82 -18.93
CA HIS A 363 -7.88 -14.92 -17.96
C HIS A 363 -8.35 -14.47 -16.58
N GLU A 364 -7.90 -13.31 -16.11
CA GLU A 364 -8.22 -12.76 -14.78
C GLU A 364 -9.72 -12.47 -14.64
N VAL A 365 -10.37 -11.99 -15.71
CA VAL A 365 -11.83 -11.78 -15.74
C VAL A 365 -12.55 -13.12 -15.68
N LYS A 366 -12.07 -14.14 -16.38
CA LYS A 366 -12.64 -15.50 -16.27
C LYS A 366 -12.47 -16.07 -14.86
N GLN A 367 -11.30 -15.91 -14.25
CA GLN A 367 -11.04 -16.36 -12.87
C GLN A 367 -11.93 -15.63 -11.85
N TYR A 368 -12.16 -14.33 -12.06
CA TYR A 368 -13.13 -13.56 -11.30
C TYR A 368 -14.54 -14.15 -11.41
N ILE A 369 -15.01 -14.40 -12.63
CA ILE A 369 -16.34 -14.96 -12.88
C ILE A 369 -16.48 -16.39 -12.31
N ARG A 370 -15.39 -17.18 -12.33
CA ARG A 370 -15.33 -18.50 -11.69
C ARG A 370 -15.34 -18.44 -10.15
N GLY A 371 -15.21 -17.27 -9.54
CA GLY A 371 -15.25 -17.08 -8.10
C GLY A 371 -13.90 -17.18 -7.39
N TYR A 372 -12.78 -17.30 -8.12
CA TYR A 372 -11.43 -17.44 -7.51
C TYR A 372 -10.90 -16.17 -6.84
N TYR A 373 -11.66 -15.07 -6.83
CA TYR A 373 -11.36 -13.86 -6.05
C TYR A 373 -12.30 -13.70 -4.86
N GLY A 374 -13.31 -14.56 -4.71
CA GLY A 374 -14.43 -14.39 -3.79
C GLY A 374 -15.73 -14.06 -4.53
N ARG A 375 -16.79 -13.82 -3.76
CA ARG A 375 -18.13 -13.54 -4.26
C ARG A 375 -18.30 -12.03 -4.53
N PRO A 376 -18.76 -11.64 -5.73
CA PRO A 376 -19.11 -10.25 -6.01
C PRO A 376 -20.29 -9.76 -5.15
N PRO A 377 -20.42 -8.43 -4.93
CA PRO A 377 -21.55 -7.85 -4.20
C PRO A 377 -22.93 -8.23 -4.77
N THR A 378 -23.07 -8.23 -6.10
CA THR A 378 -24.29 -8.70 -6.79
C THR A 378 -23.97 -9.80 -7.79
N ALA A 379 -25.02 -10.43 -8.33
CA ALA A 379 -24.86 -11.40 -9.42
C ALA A 379 -24.14 -10.75 -10.62
N ILE A 380 -23.28 -11.54 -11.26
CA ILE A 380 -22.64 -11.22 -12.54
C ILE A 380 -23.71 -11.33 -13.62
N ASP A 381 -23.62 -10.45 -14.63
CA ASP A 381 -24.50 -10.48 -15.78
C ASP A 381 -24.50 -11.88 -16.42
N PRO A 382 -25.68 -12.51 -16.63
CA PRO A 382 -25.76 -13.88 -17.14
C PRO A 382 -25.13 -14.06 -18.53
N GLU A 383 -25.25 -13.07 -19.42
CA GLU A 383 -24.67 -13.16 -20.77
C GLU A 383 -23.15 -13.07 -20.69
N VAL A 384 -22.62 -12.21 -19.82
CA VAL A 384 -21.17 -12.10 -19.57
C VAL A 384 -20.64 -13.39 -18.92
N LYS A 385 -21.35 -13.96 -17.95
CA LYS A 385 -21.01 -15.27 -17.36
C LYS A 385 -20.93 -16.34 -18.45
N GLN A 386 -21.97 -16.46 -19.28
CA GLN A 386 -22.04 -17.45 -20.36
C GLN A 386 -20.89 -17.29 -21.37
N LYS A 387 -20.60 -16.05 -21.80
CA LYS A 387 -19.49 -15.77 -22.73
C LYS A 387 -18.11 -16.10 -22.14
N ALA A 388 -17.94 -15.90 -20.84
CA ALA A 388 -16.65 -16.06 -20.18
C ALA A 388 -16.31 -17.52 -19.85
N ILE A 389 -17.28 -18.26 -19.31
CA ILE A 389 -17.07 -19.59 -18.72
C ILE A 389 -18.07 -20.65 -19.20
N GLY A 390 -19.00 -20.31 -20.11
CA GLY A 390 -20.00 -21.25 -20.60
C GLY A 390 -20.91 -21.77 -19.48
N ASP A 391 -21.10 -23.08 -19.45
CA ASP A 391 -21.94 -23.78 -18.47
C ASP A 391 -21.18 -24.16 -17.18
N GLU A 392 -19.93 -23.70 -17.03
CA GLU A 392 -19.17 -23.90 -15.79
C GLU A 392 -19.86 -23.18 -14.62
N GLU A 393 -19.97 -23.87 -13.47
CA GLU A 393 -20.47 -23.25 -12.24
C GLU A 393 -19.32 -22.62 -11.42
N PRO A 394 -19.46 -21.36 -10.99
CA PRO A 394 -18.49 -20.73 -10.11
C PRO A 394 -18.32 -21.49 -8.79
N ILE A 395 -17.12 -21.46 -8.23
CA ILE A 395 -16.85 -22.08 -6.94
C ILE A 395 -17.71 -21.45 -5.84
N LYS A 396 -18.19 -22.28 -4.91
CA LYS A 396 -19.03 -21.84 -3.79
C LYS A 396 -18.22 -21.64 -2.52
N ASP A 397 -17.14 -22.39 -2.36
CA ASP A 397 -16.26 -22.33 -1.19
C ASP A 397 -15.34 -21.09 -1.21
N ARG A 398 -14.67 -20.84 -0.09
CA ARG A 398 -13.62 -19.81 0.00
C ARG A 398 -12.43 -20.24 -0.88
N PRO A 399 -11.95 -19.42 -1.83
CA PRO A 399 -10.96 -19.87 -2.81
C PRO A 399 -9.67 -20.46 -2.22
N ALA A 400 -9.16 -19.89 -1.12
CA ALA A 400 -7.95 -20.36 -0.47
C ALA A 400 -8.08 -21.77 0.15
N ALA A 401 -9.30 -22.21 0.46
CA ALA A 401 -9.54 -23.56 0.98
C ALA A 401 -9.32 -24.65 -0.08
N LEU A 402 -9.22 -24.27 -1.37
CA LEU A 402 -8.98 -25.18 -2.49
C LEU A 402 -7.50 -25.27 -2.87
N LEU A 403 -6.63 -24.52 -2.18
CA LEU A 403 -5.20 -24.47 -2.49
C LEU A 403 -4.43 -25.46 -1.63
N GLU A 404 -3.54 -26.21 -2.27
CA GLU A 404 -2.58 -27.05 -1.58
C GLU A 404 -1.51 -26.19 -0.87
N PRO A 405 -0.95 -26.67 0.26
CA PRO A 405 0.14 -25.98 0.95
C PRO A 405 1.34 -25.69 0.05
N GLU A 406 1.92 -24.49 0.18
CA GLU A 406 3.00 -24.01 -0.71
C GLU A 406 4.35 -23.87 -0.01
N LEU A 407 4.40 -23.81 1.32
CA LEU A 407 5.67 -23.73 2.06
C LEU A 407 6.60 -24.94 1.81
N PRO A 408 6.11 -26.19 1.65
CA PRO A 408 6.98 -27.32 1.30
C PRO A 408 7.70 -27.13 -0.05
N ALA A 409 7.01 -26.55 -1.04
CA ALA A 409 7.61 -26.26 -2.35
C ALA A 409 8.63 -25.12 -2.26
N ALA A 410 8.37 -24.09 -1.44
CA ALA A 410 9.34 -23.03 -1.15
C ALA A 410 10.62 -23.59 -0.50
N GLN A 411 10.48 -24.52 0.44
CA GLN A 411 11.60 -25.19 1.09
C GLN A 411 12.49 -25.96 0.11
N GLU A 412 11.87 -26.65 -0.86
CA GLU A 412 12.60 -27.34 -1.93
C GLU A 412 13.34 -26.34 -2.83
N ALA A 413 12.67 -25.27 -3.24
CA ALA A 413 13.22 -24.29 -4.17
C ALA A 413 14.41 -23.50 -3.60
N LEU A 414 14.47 -23.32 -2.27
CA LEU A 414 15.58 -22.66 -1.59
C LEU A 414 16.70 -23.62 -1.15
N LYS A 415 16.64 -24.91 -1.49
CA LYS A 415 17.75 -25.83 -1.21
C LYS A 415 19.06 -25.33 -1.83
N GLY A 416 20.12 -25.33 -1.02
CA GLY A 416 21.44 -24.85 -1.44
C GLY A 416 21.62 -23.33 -1.41
N ILE A 417 20.59 -22.57 -0.99
CA ILE A 417 20.68 -21.15 -0.69
C ILE A 417 20.58 -21.00 0.84
N SER A 418 21.48 -20.22 1.45
CA SER A 418 21.36 -19.90 2.89
C SER A 418 20.06 -19.14 3.13
N HIS A 419 19.22 -19.64 4.03
CA HIS A 419 17.92 -19.04 4.35
C HIS A 419 17.48 -19.41 5.77
N ILE A 420 16.57 -18.60 6.31
CA ILE A 420 15.88 -18.81 7.59
C ILE A 420 14.37 -19.00 7.36
N PRO A 421 13.58 -19.44 8.35
CA PRO A 421 12.17 -19.78 8.13
C PRO A 421 11.32 -18.66 7.49
N ARG A 422 11.56 -17.39 7.84
CA ARG A 422 10.82 -16.24 7.26
C ARG A 422 11.09 -16.02 5.78
N ASP A 423 12.22 -16.48 5.27
CA ASP A 423 12.58 -16.39 3.84
C ASP A 423 11.71 -17.32 2.99
N LEU A 424 11.21 -18.43 3.57
CA LEU A 424 10.25 -19.33 2.90
C LEU A 424 8.95 -18.60 2.61
N VAL A 425 8.49 -17.77 3.55
CA VAL A 425 7.28 -16.95 3.38
C VAL A 425 7.51 -15.89 2.29
N SER A 426 8.66 -15.20 2.33
CA SER A 426 9.04 -14.25 1.29
C SER A 426 9.08 -14.89 -0.11
N TYR A 427 9.65 -16.11 -0.20
CA TYR A 427 9.67 -16.88 -1.43
C TYR A 427 8.29 -17.32 -1.90
N ALA A 428 7.46 -17.88 -1.02
CA ALA A 428 6.10 -18.31 -1.38
C ALA A 428 5.27 -17.14 -1.92
N LEU A 429 5.39 -15.96 -1.31
CA LEU A 429 4.69 -14.75 -1.74
C LEU A 429 5.20 -14.23 -3.09
N PHE A 430 6.52 -14.16 -3.28
CA PHE A 430 7.14 -13.55 -4.46
C PHE A 430 8.31 -14.39 -5.03
N PRO A 431 8.06 -15.59 -5.58
CA PRO A 431 9.13 -16.55 -5.91
C PRO A 431 10.23 -15.96 -6.80
N GLN A 432 9.84 -15.19 -7.82
CA GLN A 432 10.79 -14.63 -8.79
C GLN A 432 11.70 -13.57 -8.16
N TYR A 433 11.15 -12.65 -7.36
CA TYR A 433 11.92 -11.54 -6.79
C TYR A 433 12.67 -11.96 -5.53
N ALA A 434 12.04 -12.78 -4.70
CA ALA A 434 12.64 -13.30 -3.48
C ALA A 434 13.82 -14.22 -3.77
N LEU A 435 13.76 -15.09 -4.78
CA LEU A 435 14.90 -15.96 -5.12
C LEU A 435 16.15 -15.16 -5.46
N ASP A 436 16.00 -14.16 -6.31
CA ASP A 436 17.12 -13.32 -6.75
C ASP A 436 17.65 -12.47 -5.58
N PHE A 437 16.76 -11.93 -4.74
CA PHE A 437 17.11 -11.21 -3.52
C PHE A 437 17.88 -12.08 -2.52
N LEU A 438 17.36 -13.27 -2.20
CA LEU A 438 17.95 -14.19 -1.22
C LEU A 438 19.32 -14.70 -1.67
N LYS A 439 19.52 -14.93 -2.98
CA LYS A 439 20.86 -15.25 -3.53
C LYS A 439 21.85 -14.11 -3.29
N ARG A 440 21.45 -12.85 -3.52
CA ARG A 440 22.31 -11.68 -3.24
C ARG A 440 22.58 -11.53 -1.75
N LYS A 441 21.55 -11.70 -0.90
CA LYS A 441 21.67 -11.68 0.56
C LYS A 441 22.69 -12.71 1.05
N ALA A 442 22.53 -13.98 0.66
CA ALA A 442 23.46 -15.05 1.01
C ALA A 442 24.90 -14.80 0.53
N GLN A 443 25.07 -14.19 -0.66
CA GLN A 443 26.39 -13.82 -1.16
C GLN A 443 27.06 -12.72 -0.32
N ARG A 444 26.30 -11.70 0.12
CA ARG A 444 26.82 -10.63 1.01
C ARG A 444 27.25 -11.22 2.35
N GLU A 445 26.38 -12.04 2.94
CA GLU A 445 26.66 -12.73 4.21
C GLU A 445 27.93 -13.60 4.11
N ALA A 446 28.09 -14.35 3.01
CA ALA A 446 29.28 -15.17 2.78
C ALA A 446 30.58 -14.35 2.60
N ARG A 447 30.49 -13.09 2.14
CA ARG A 447 31.64 -12.19 2.01
C ARG A 447 31.99 -11.47 3.31
N GLY A 448 31.20 -11.63 4.38
CA GLY A 448 31.33 -10.83 5.60
C GLY A 448 31.01 -9.34 5.37
N GLU A 449 30.41 -9.00 4.22
CA GLU A 449 29.75 -7.72 3.97
C GLU A 449 28.51 -7.73 4.87
N THR A 450 28.72 -7.28 6.10
CA THR A 450 27.83 -7.57 7.20
C THR A 450 26.56 -6.74 7.10
N THR A 451 25.49 -7.34 7.63
CA THR A 451 24.08 -6.95 7.63
C THR A 451 23.82 -5.48 7.93
N LEU A 452 22.65 -5.01 7.52
CA LEU A 452 22.14 -3.65 7.75
C LEU A 452 22.40 -3.18 9.21
N GLU A 453 22.40 -4.07 10.20
CA GLU A 453 22.78 -3.77 11.59
C GLU A 453 24.15 -3.08 11.76
N LEU A 454 25.18 -3.45 10.99
CA LEU A 454 26.50 -2.83 11.06
C LEU A 454 26.56 -1.51 10.30
N GLU A 455 25.88 -1.38 9.17
CA GLU A 455 25.69 -0.08 8.48
C GLU A 455 24.82 0.88 9.31
N LEU A 456 23.82 0.36 10.03
CA LEU A 456 22.94 1.11 10.90
C LEU A 456 23.61 1.46 12.22
N ALA A 457 24.43 0.59 12.79
CA ALA A 457 25.31 0.94 13.91
C ALA A 457 26.33 2.01 13.49
N LEU A 458 26.83 1.96 12.25
CA LEU A 458 27.69 2.99 11.68
C LEU A 458 26.95 4.32 11.45
N ILE A 459 25.73 4.29 10.91
CA ILE A 459 24.88 5.48 10.72
C ILE A 459 24.47 6.06 12.07
N ALA A 460 24.04 5.24 13.02
CA ALA A 460 23.66 5.65 14.37
C ALA A 460 24.85 6.25 15.13
N SER A 461 26.07 5.69 14.99
CA SER A 461 27.28 6.24 15.60
C SER A 461 27.71 7.56 14.94
N ILE A 462 27.62 7.70 13.62
CA ILE A 462 27.87 8.97 12.91
C ILE A 462 26.86 10.05 13.33
N LEU A 463 25.58 9.70 13.47
CA LEU A 463 24.54 10.63 13.93
C LEU A 463 24.73 11.04 15.40
N HIS A 464 25.10 10.10 16.28
CA HIS A 464 25.45 10.41 17.67
C HIS A 464 26.69 11.32 17.78
N MET A 465 27.73 11.10 16.97
CA MET A 465 28.92 11.96 16.91
C MET A 465 28.59 13.39 16.44
N SER A 466 27.64 13.55 15.50
CA SER A 466 27.21 14.87 15.02
C SER A 466 26.44 15.66 16.09
N SER A 467 25.70 14.97 16.98
CA SER A 467 24.99 15.61 18.10
C SER A 467 25.93 16.10 19.21
N GLN A 468 27.04 15.39 19.44
CA GLN A 468 28.06 15.79 20.43
C GLN A 468 28.97 16.91 19.92
N THR A 469 29.25 16.98 18.61
CA THR A 469 30.07 18.06 18.05
C THR A 469 29.36 19.41 18.00
N VAL A 470 28.02 19.45 17.97
CA VAL A 470 27.25 20.72 18.04
C VAL A 470 27.10 21.23 19.49
N GLY A 471 27.21 20.36 20.50
CA GLY A 471 27.20 20.74 21.92
C GLY A 471 28.54 21.24 22.47
N GLY A 472 29.63 21.09 21.71
CA GLY A 472 31.01 21.36 22.17
C GLY A 472 31.57 22.75 21.86
N ILE A 473 30.89 23.59 21.06
CA ILE A 473 31.39 24.92 20.70
C ILE A 473 30.66 26.00 21.51
N ARG A 474 30.88 25.99 22.82
CA ARG A 474 30.67 27.17 23.68
C ARG A 474 31.61 27.10 24.89
N ALA A 475 32.88 27.44 24.65
CA ALA A 475 33.76 28.14 25.59
C ALA A 475 35.17 28.27 25.00
N SER A 476 35.77 29.45 25.20
CA SER A 476 37.17 29.82 24.87
C SER A 476 37.35 30.25 23.39
N VAL A 477 37.88 31.42 23.01
CA VAL A 477 38.71 32.45 23.67
C VAL A 477 38.47 33.79 22.96
N MET A 478 38.41 34.89 23.72
CA MET A 478 38.60 36.27 23.24
C MET A 478 40.07 36.53 22.89
N ASN A 479 40.35 37.07 21.70
CA ASN A 479 41.23 38.24 21.44
C ASN A 479 41.77 38.27 20.00
N GLY A 480 41.69 39.45 19.37
CA GLY A 480 42.80 40.00 18.58
C GLY A 480 42.72 39.90 17.04
N ASP A 481 42.29 41.01 16.44
CA ASP A 481 42.66 41.57 15.14
C ASP A 481 43.72 40.86 14.26
N ARG A 482 43.42 40.67 12.96
CA ARG A 482 44.06 41.38 11.83
C ARG A 482 43.66 40.83 10.45
N TRP A 483 43.56 41.78 9.51
CA TRP A 483 43.34 41.63 8.08
C TRP A 483 44.49 40.93 7.32
N GLY A 484 44.18 40.38 6.12
CA GLY A 484 45.20 40.13 5.09
C GLY A 484 44.74 39.26 3.91
N GLN A 485 44.51 39.89 2.75
CA GLN A 485 44.33 39.25 1.44
C GLN A 485 45.63 38.62 0.91
N ALA A 486 45.52 37.50 0.19
CA ALA A 486 46.33 37.06 -0.96
C ALA A 486 45.82 35.65 -1.37
N GLY A 487 45.70 35.20 -2.61
CA GLY A 487 46.06 35.72 -3.93
C GLY A 487 45.66 34.66 -4.97
N VAL A 488 45.31 35.12 -6.17
CA VAL A 488 44.93 34.33 -7.35
C VAL A 488 46.18 33.80 -8.08
N ARG A 489 46.13 32.54 -8.57
CA ARG A 489 46.65 32.02 -9.89
C ARG A 489 46.67 30.47 -9.89
N SER A 490 45.84 29.80 -10.70
CA SER A 490 46.15 29.06 -11.95
C SER A 490 47.30 28.04 -11.82
N VAL A 491 47.19 26.77 -12.22
CA VAL A 491 47.07 26.27 -13.61
C VAL A 491 46.66 24.78 -13.60
N HIS A 492 45.99 24.38 -14.69
CA HIS A 492 45.67 23.03 -15.16
C HIS A 492 46.64 21.89 -14.81
N SER A 493 46.08 20.72 -14.50
CA SER A 493 46.43 19.49 -15.21
C SER A 493 45.26 18.50 -15.23
N SER A 494 45.00 18.03 -16.43
CA SER A 494 44.05 17.02 -16.86
C SER A 494 44.30 15.66 -16.21
N HIS A 495 43.26 14.97 -15.74
CA HIS A 495 43.14 13.50 -15.81
C HIS A 495 41.69 13.14 -16.08
N SER A 496 41.42 12.73 -17.32
CA SER A 496 40.20 12.08 -17.76
C SER A 496 40.18 10.64 -17.24
N VAL A 497 39.18 10.30 -16.43
CA VAL A 497 38.83 8.90 -16.15
C VAL A 497 37.45 8.65 -16.73
N SER A 498 37.41 7.77 -17.72
CA SER A 498 36.21 7.29 -18.40
C SER A 498 35.32 6.52 -17.43
N THR A 499 34.12 7.03 -17.15
CA THR A 499 33.05 6.25 -16.55
C THR A 499 32.20 5.63 -17.66
N SER A 500 32.32 4.31 -17.78
CA SER A 500 31.48 3.47 -18.62
C SER A 500 30.01 3.70 -18.25
N HIS A 501 29.23 4.16 -19.23
CA HIS A 501 27.79 4.25 -19.14
C HIS A 501 27.22 2.83 -19.14
N GLY A 502 26.87 2.31 -17.97
CA GLY A 502 25.99 1.16 -17.84
C GLY A 502 24.59 1.56 -18.29
N GLN A 503 24.21 1.15 -19.50
CA GLN A 503 22.83 1.21 -19.97
C GLN A 503 21.97 0.35 -19.05
N TRP A 504 21.11 0.99 -18.26
CA TRP A 504 20.02 0.32 -17.58
C TRP A 504 18.97 -0.02 -18.63
N GLU A 505 18.90 -1.29 -19.03
CA GLU A 505 17.79 -1.82 -19.82
C GLU A 505 16.48 -1.53 -19.08
N LYS A 506 15.58 -0.83 -19.77
CA LYS A 506 14.18 -0.68 -19.38
C LYS A 506 13.55 -2.07 -19.35
N SER A 507 13.45 -2.67 -18.17
CA SER A 507 12.69 -3.90 -17.99
C SER A 507 11.21 -3.61 -18.20
N SER A 508 10.69 -4.17 -19.30
CA SER A 508 9.27 -4.19 -19.62
C SER A 508 8.50 -4.95 -18.55
N SER A 509 7.32 -4.44 -18.19
CA SER A 509 6.42 -5.11 -17.27
C SER A 509 6.07 -6.52 -17.77
N VAL A 510 5.98 -7.48 -16.86
CA VAL A 510 5.70 -8.90 -17.15
C VAL A 510 4.31 -9.13 -17.77
N TRP A 511 3.48 -8.08 -17.87
CA TRP A 511 2.21 -8.11 -18.60
C TRP A 511 2.35 -7.83 -20.11
N ALA A 512 3.49 -7.31 -20.58
CA ALA A 512 3.75 -7.10 -22.01
C ALA A 512 4.27 -8.34 -22.76
N SER A 513 4.64 -9.41 -22.04
CA SER A 513 5.30 -10.59 -22.60
C SER A 513 4.47 -11.88 -22.57
N ALA A 514 3.34 -11.91 -21.84
CA ALA A 514 2.46 -13.08 -21.79
C ALA A 514 1.64 -13.32 -23.07
N GLY A 515 1.44 -12.31 -23.93
CA GLY A 515 0.71 -12.43 -25.19
C GLY A 515 1.55 -12.75 -26.44
N ARG A 516 2.90 -12.79 -26.35
CA ARG A 516 3.77 -12.95 -27.53
C ARG A 516 4.16 -14.39 -27.85
N LYS A 517 4.05 -15.33 -26.91
CA LYS A 517 4.54 -16.70 -27.12
C LYS A 517 3.55 -17.63 -27.84
N ASP A 518 2.24 -17.32 -27.81
CA ASP A 518 1.23 -18.17 -28.45
C ASP A 518 0.94 -17.80 -29.91
N ALA A 519 1.35 -16.62 -30.37
CA ALA A 519 1.16 -16.17 -31.76
C ALA A 519 2.28 -16.60 -32.73
N MET A 520 3.39 -17.17 -32.23
CA MET A 520 4.54 -17.57 -33.06
C MET A 520 4.60 -19.09 -33.36
N ARG A 521 3.65 -19.89 -32.88
CA ARG A 521 3.60 -21.34 -33.16
C ARG A 521 2.60 -21.78 -34.23
N SER A 522 1.81 -20.87 -34.81
CA SER A 522 0.78 -21.20 -35.82
C SER A 522 1.05 -20.71 -37.24
N ARG A 523 2.27 -20.26 -37.57
CA ARG A 523 2.62 -19.73 -38.91
C ARG A 523 3.79 -20.42 -39.60
N SER A 524 3.91 -21.74 -39.44
CA SER A 524 4.90 -22.50 -40.20
C SER A 524 4.43 -23.90 -40.57
N GLN A 525 3.26 -24.00 -41.23
CA GLN A 525 2.93 -25.11 -42.11
C GLN A 525 2.04 -24.61 -43.25
N GLU A 526 2.28 -25.18 -44.44
CA GLU A 526 1.63 -24.96 -45.75
C GLU A 526 2.22 -23.83 -46.60
N VAL A 527 2.94 -23.97 -47.74
CA VAL A 527 3.10 -24.92 -48.90
C VAL A 527 3.22 -23.98 -50.13
N PRO A 528 3.82 -24.30 -51.29
CA PRO A 528 4.77 -25.36 -51.65
C PRO A 528 6.22 -24.88 -51.82
#